data_AF-V9F744-F1
#
_entry.id   AF-V9F744-F1
#
_cell.length_a   1.000
_cell.length_b   1.000
_cell.length_c   1.000
_cell.angle_alpha   90.00
_cell.angle_beta   90.00
_cell.angle_gamma   90.00
#
_symmetry.space_group_name_H-M   'P 1'
#
loop_
_entity.id
_entity.type
_entity.pdbx_description
1 polymer ?
#
loop_
_entity_poly.entity_id
_entity_poly.type
_entity_poly.pdbx_seq_one_letter_code
_entity_poly.pdbx_strand_id
1 'polypeptide(L)'
;MLKTQIEKTRKITLTRRLMNFGKNEEDTLVCNSYAQEGHKQLLQNHAAMNFIDFWDLSWKQSKAEYGSYFLKQWATRIDLLIENLITIGKKLGEETVELEVCITQKPKGVWI
;
A
#
# COMPACT_ATOMS: atom_id res chain seq x y z
N MET A 1 10.26 4.66 3.87
CA MET A 1 9.20 5.43 4.56
C MET A 1 7.88 5.17 3.82
N LEU A 2 6.72 5.08 4.49
CA LEU A 2 5.42 4.73 3.85
C LEU A 2 5.05 5.65 2.67
N LYS A 3 5.44 6.93 2.71
CA LYS A 3 5.28 7.87 1.59
C LYS A 3 6.01 7.42 0.32
N THR A 4 7.26 6.95 0.47
CA THR A 4 8.05 6.37 -0.62
C THR A 4 7.37 5.12 -1.20
N GLN A 5 6.69 4.36 -0.36
CA GLN A 5 5.98 3.14 -0.77
C GLN A 5 4.74 3.48 -1.60
N ILE A 6 4.01 4.53 -1.23
CA ILE A 6 2.91 5.11 -2.02
C ILE A 6 3.42 5.56 -3.41
N GLU A 7 4.51 6.34 -3.45
CA GLU A 7 5.09 6.81 -4.71
C GLU A 7 5.55 5.65 -5.61
N LYS A 8 6.18 4.63 -5.02
CA LYS A 8 6.59 3.42 -5.73
C LYS A 8 5.39 2.66 -6.29
N THR A 9 4.32 2.53 -5.50
CA THR A 9 3.06 1.91 -5.93
C THR A 9 2.48 2.63 -7.13
N ARG A 10 2.33 3.98 -7.06
CA ARG A 10 1.88 4.82 -8.18
C ARG A 10 2.69 4.60 -9.45
N LYS A 11 4.02 4.61 -9.32
CA LYS A 11 4.93 4.43 -10.46
C LYS A 11 4.70 3.07 -11.13
N ILE A 12 4.63 2.00 -10.34
CA ILE A 12 4.41 0.64 -10.87
C ILE A 12 3.03 0.55 -11.54
N THR A 13 1.99 1.11 -10.92
CA THR A 13 0.63 1.16 -11.48
C THR A 13 0.60 1.87 -12.85
N LEU A 14 1.20 3.06 -12.95
CA LEU A 14 1.28 3.82 -14.20
C LEU A 14 2.07 3.08 -15.28
N THR A 15 3.23 2.52 -14.95
CA THR A 15 4.04 1.74 -15.89
C THR A 15 3.26 0.54 -16.43
N ARG A 16 2.52 -0.16 -15.56
CA ARG A 16 1.71 -1.31 -15.99
C ARG A 16 0.56 -0.92 -16.91
N ARG A 17 -0.09 0.22 -16.66
CA ARG A 17 -1.11 0.75 -17.57
C ARG A 17 -0.53 1.02 -18.95
N LEU A 18 0.62 1.69 -19.03
CA LEU A 18 1.29 1.99 -20.30
C LEU A 18 1.66 0.71 -21.08
N MET A 19 2.18 -0.31 -20.41
CA MET A 19 2.49 -1.61 -21.04
C MET A 19 1.25 -2.31 -21.60
N ASN A 20 0.09 -2.13 -20.97
CA ASN A 20 -1.16 -2.68 -21.50
C ASN A 20 -1.66 -1.96 -22.76
N PHE A 21 -1.24 -0.70 -23.01
CA PHE A 21 -1.63 0.09 -24.18
C PHE A 21 -0.75 -0.13 -25.42
N GLY A 22 0.50 -0.56 -25.26
CA GLY A 22 1.42 -0.84 -26.37
C GLY A 22 1.72 -2.33 -26.49
N LYS A 23 1.00 -3.07 -27.34
CA LYS A 23 1.34 -4.48 -27.64
C LYS A 23 2.19 -4.58 -28.90
N ASN A 24 3.50 -4.67 -28.73
CA ASN A 24 4.40 -5.35 -29.66
C ASN A 24 4.78 -6.73 -29.08
N GLU A 25 4.87 -7.76 -29.92
CA GLU A 25 5.07 -9.16 -29.50
C GLU A 25 6.44 -9.42 -28.82
N GLU A 26 7.41 -8.51 -28.96
CA GLU A 26 8.75 -8.61 -28.35
C GLU A 26 8.79 -8.32 -26.83
N ASP A 27 7.73 -7.77 -26.21
CA ASP A 27 7.76 -7.26 -24.83
C ASP A 27 7.27 -8.23 -23.73
N THR A 28 7.14 -9.53 -24.02
CA THR A 28 6.58 -10.52 -23.09
C THR A 28 7.43 -10.75 -21.83
N LEU A 29 8.76 -10.75 -21.94
CA LEU A 29 9.67 -10.89 -20.78
C LEU A 29 9.63 -9.66 -19.86
N VAL A 30 9.58 -8.46 -20.44
CA VAL A 30 9.46 -7.19 -19.70
C VAL A 30 8.13 -7.16 -18.95
N CYS A 31 7.04 -7.52 -19.63
CA CYS A 31 5.70 -7.58 -19.03
C CYS A 31 5.64 -8.55 -17.82
N ASN A 32 6.31 -9.71 -17.90
CA ASN A 32 6.40 -10.67 -16.80
C ASN A 32 7.21 -10.14 -15.61
N SER A 33 8.32 -9.45 -15.85
CA SER A 33 9.15 -8.84 -14.79
C SER A 33 8.37 -7.76 -14.02
N TYR A 34 7.66 -6.89 -14.74
CA TYR A 34 6.81 -5.86 -14.11
C TYR A 34 5.59 -6.46 -13.41
N ALA A 35 5.11 -7.63 -13.86
CA ALA A 35 4.07 -8.34 -13.15
C ALA A 35 4.53 -8.89 -11.80
N GLN A 36 5.73 -9.46 -11.75
CA GLN A 36 6.36 -9.88 -10.50
C GLN A 36 6.62 -8.70 -9.56
N GLU A 37 7.11 -7.57 -10.08
CA GLU A 37 7.34 -6.36 -9.26
C GLU A 37 6.02 -5.80 -8.71
N GLY A 38 4.94 -5.84 -9.49
CA GLY A 38 3.60 -5.50 -9.02
C GLY A 38 3.13 -6.39 -7.86
N HIS A 39 3.25 -7.71 -7.99
CA HIS A 39 2.92 -8.65 -6.91
C HIS A 39 3.77 -8.43 -5.65
N LYS A 40 5.08 -8.22 -5.82
CA LYS A 40 5.99 -7.92 -4.71
C LYS A 40 5.56 -6.64 -3.99
N GLN A 41 5.20 -5.60 -4.74
CA GLN A 41 4.74 -4.34 -4.16
C GLN A 41 3.40 -4.51 -3.42
N LEU A 42 2.46 -5.32 -3.94
CA LEU A 42 1.23 -5.65 -3.23
C LEU A 42 1.49 -6.32 -1.89
N LEU A 43 2.36 -7.34 -1.85
CA LEU A 43 2.72 -8.02 -0.60
C LEU A 43 3.34 -7.04 0.41
N GLN A 44 4.21 -6.15 -0.06
CA GLN A 44 4.79 -5.11 0.79
C GLN A 44 3.74 -4.14 1.32
N ASN A 45 2.74 -3.78 0.52
CA ASN A 45 1.66 -2.88 0.93
C ASN A 45 0.75 -3.54 1.95
N HIS A 46 0.35 -4.80 1.71
CA HIS A 46 -0.43 -5.61 2.67
C HIS A 46 0.30 -5.78 4.00
N ALA A 47 1.59 -6.11 3.96
CA ALA A 47 2.40 -6.20 5.19
C ALA A 47 2.44 -4.86 5.95
N ALA A 48 2.62 -3.74 5.23
CA ALA A 48 2.64 -2.42 5.84
C ALA A 48 1.30 -2.05 6.48
N MET A 49 0.17 -2.38 5.85
CA MET A 49 -1.17 -2.17 6.40
C MET A 49 -1.40 -3.03 7.66
N ASN A 50 -0.99 -4.30 7.65
CA ASN A 50 -1.06 -5.16 8.83
C ASN A 50 -0.24 -4.60 10.01
N PHE A 51 0.92 -4.02 9.75
CA PHE A 51 1.71 -3.34 10.79
C PHE A 51 0.99 -2.11 11.35
N ILE A 52 0.30 -1.35 10.50
CA ILE A 52 -0.49 -0.19 10.95
C ILE A 52 -1.62 -0.65 11.88
N ASP A 53 -2.37 -1.67 11.49
CA ASP A 53 -3.47 -2.21 12.30
C ASP A 53 -2.96 -2.77 13.62
N PHE A 54 -1.81 -3.47 13.61
CA PHE A 54 -1.18 -3.98 14.81
C PHE A 54 -0.83 -2.86 15.81
N TRP A 55 -0.26 -1.75 15.35
CA TRP A 55 0.09 -0.63 16.21
C TRP A 55 -1.14 0.08 16.79
N ASP A 56 -2.19 0.27 15.99
CA ASP A 56 -3.45 0.85 16.46
C ASP A 56 -4.11 -0.02 17.54
N LEU A 57 -4.22 -1.33 17.28
CA LEU A 57 -4.79 -2.29 18.23
C LEU A 57 -3.97 -2.38 19.52
N SER A 58 -2.64 -2.48 19.41
CA SER A 58 -1.75 -2.60 20.57
C SER A 58 -1.83 -1.37 21.47
N TRP A 59 -1.95 -0.18 20.88
CA TRP A 59 -2.09 1.05 21.63
C TRP A 59 -3.46 1.18 22.31
N LYS A 60 -4.54 0.85 21.61
CA LYS A 60 -5.88 0.79 22.20
C LYS A 60 -5.94 -0.18 23.38
N GLN A 61 -5.35 -1.37 23.23
CA GLN A 61 -5.27 -2.36 24.30
C GLN A 61 -4.47 -1.84 25.50
N SER A 62 -3.30 -1.23 25.25
CA SER A 62 -2.46 -0.66 26.31
C SER A 62 -3.21 0.44 27.10
N LYS A 63 -3.95 1.31 26.41
CA LYS A 63 -4.79 2.33 27.07
C LYS A 63 -5.90 1.72 27.92
N ALA A 64 -6.51 0.64 27.45
CA ALA A 64 -7.56 -0.06 28.18
C ALA A 64 -7.02 -0.79 29.43
N GLU A 65 -5.84 -1.40 29.33
CA GLU A 65 -5.23 -2.19 30.41
C GLU A 65 -4.65 -1.32 31.54
N TYR A 66 -3.92 -0.26 31.20
CA TYR A 66 -3.18 0.54 32.18
C TYR A 66 -3.88 1.84 32.59
N GLY A 67 -4.98 2.21 31.94
CA GLY A 67 -5.85 3.32 32.31
C GLY A 67 -5.27 4.72 32.06
N SER A 68 -5.96 5.74 32.61
CA SER A 68 -5.84 7.16 32.23
C SER A 68 -4.50 7.85 32.54
N TYR A 69 -3.65 7.21 33.33
CA TYR A 69 -2.34 7.75 33.75
C TYR A 69 -1.16 7.07 33.06
N PHE A 70 -1.41 5.99 32.31
CA PHE A 70 -0.38 5.29 31.56
C PHE A 70 0.23 6.21 30.50
N LEU A 71 1.54 6.43 30.60
CA LEU A 71 2.28 7.30 29.68
C LEU A 71 1.65 8.69 29.50
N LYS A 72 0.99 9.26 30.52
CA LYS A 72 0.19 10.51 30.40
C LYS A 72 0.88 11.66 29.64
N GLN A 73 2.18 11.84 29.82
CA GLN A 73 2.96 12.88 29.12
C GLN A 73 3.18 12.59 27.62
N TRP A 74 3.14 11.32 27.24
CA TRP A 74 3.39 10.82 25.89
C TRP A 74 2.13 10.36 25.16
N ALA A 75 1.04 10.06 25.89
CA ALA A 75 -0.17 9.47 25.34
C ALA A 75 -0.73 10.27 24.17
N THR A 76 -0.87 11.59 24.32
CA THR A 76 -1.33 12.49 23.25
C THR A 76 -0.40 12.48 22.03
N ARG A 77 0.92 12.39 22.24
CA ARG A 77 1.88 12.30 21.14
C ARG A 77 1.79 10.95 20.42
N ILE A 78 1.60 9.86 21.17
CA ILE A 78 1.43 8.51 20.62
C ILE A 78 0.12 8.43 19.82
N ASP A 79 -0.98 8.97 20.35
CA ASP A 79 -2.26 9.08 19.65
C ASP A 79 -2.07 9.78 18.29
N LEU A 80 -1.43 10.96 18.28
CA LEU A 80 -1.18 11.70 17.05
C LEU A 80 -0.28 10.96 16.07
N LEU A 81 0.72 10.21 16.54
CA LEU A 81 1.57 9.39 15.67
C LEU A 81 0.78 8.24 15.03
N ILE A 82 -0.09 7.59 15.80
CA ILE A 82 -0.93 6.49 15.31
C ILE A 82 -1.98 7.01 14.34
N GLU A 83 -2.64 8.13 14.63
CA GLU A 83 -3.60 8.76 13.70
C GLU A 83 -2.94 9.14 12.37
N ASN A 84 -1.72 9.69 12.41
CA ASN A 84 -0.94 9.96 11.21
C ASN A 84 -0.59 8.67 10.46
N LEU A 85 -0.24 7.61 11.17
CA LEU A 85 0.09 6.30 10.60
C LEU A 85 -1.14 5.70 9.88
N ILE A 86 -2.31 5.72 10.53
CA ILE A 86 -3.60 5.28 9.97
C ILE A 86 -3.96 6.11 8.73
N THR A 87 -3.78 7.43 8.78
CA THR A 87 -4.07 8.32 7.66
C THR A 87 -3.21 7.99 6.44
N ILE A 88 -1.91 7.72 6.66
CA ILE A 88 -1.01 7.28 5.58
C ILE A 88 -1.39 5.88 5.10
N GLY A 89 -1.78 4.99 6.02
CA GLY A 89 -2.29 3.65 5.73
C GLY A 89 -3.50 3.65 4.80
N LYS A 90 -4.47 4.54 5.03
CA LYS A 90 -5.63 4.70 4.16
C LYS A 90 -5.22 5.06 2.72
N LYS A 91 -4.29 6.01 2.57
CA LYS A 91 -3.75 6.37 1.24
C LYS A 91 -3.01 5.20 0.59
N LEU A 92 -2.23 4.44 1.37
CA LEU A 92 -1.58 3.23 0.85
C LEU A 92 -2.62 2.19 0.40
N GLY A 93 -3.73 2.03 1.13
CA GLY A 93 -4.82 1.14 0.75
C GLY A 93 -5.49 1.54 -0.57
N GLU A 94 -5.80 2.81 -0.76
CA GLU A 94 -6.37 3.34 -2.02
C GLU A 94 -5.48 3.01 -3.23
N GLU A 95 -4.17 3.24 -3.09
CA GLU A 95 -3.18 2.95 -4.15
C GLU A 95 -2.95 1.45 -4.36
N THR A 96 -3.10 0.65 -3.30
CA THR A 96 -2.98 -0.81 -3.36
C THR A 96 -4.14 -1.40 -4.15
N VAL A 97 -5.37 -0.94 -3.91
CA VAL A 97 -6.55 -1.35 -4.69
C VAL A 97 -6.36 -1.02 -6.17
N GLU A 98 -5.85 0.16 -6.49
CA GLU A 98 -5.57 0.55 -7.88
C GLU A 98 -4.53 -0.38 -8.54
N LEU A 99 -3.47 -0.74 -7.81
CA LEU A 99 -2.45 -1.68 -8.27
C LEU A 99 -3.04 -3.10 -8.45
N GLU A 100 -3.88 -3.58 -7.55
CA GLU A 100 -4.57 -4.88 -7.66
C GLU A 100 -5.45 -4.95 -8.91
N VAL A 101 -6.21 -3.88 -9.20
CA VAL A 101 -7.01 -3.78 -10.42
C VAL A 101 -6.12 -3.85 -11.67
N CYS A 102 -5.01 -3.11 -11.68
CA CYS A 102 -4.09 -3.13 -12.82
C CYS A 102 -3.40 -4.49 -13.00
N ILE A 103 -3.21 -5.23 -11.91
CA ILE A 103 -2.63 -6.56 -11.91
C ILE A 103 -3.59 -7.62 -12.43
N THR A 104 -4.85 -7.55 -12.01
CA THR A 104 -5.90 -8.53 -12.31
C THR A 104 -6.58 -8.29 -13.66
N GLN A 105 -6.55 -7.06 -14.18
CA GLN A 105 -7.01 -6.77 -15.53
C GLN A 105 -6.13 -7.51 -16.55
N LYS A 106 -6.69 -8.55 -17.17
CA LYS A 106 -6.15 -9.08 -18.43
C LYS A 106 -6.22 -7.97 -19.47
N PRO A 107 -5.17 -7.75 -20.28
CA PRO A 107 -5.18 -6.70 -21.29
C PRO A 107 -6.32 -6.99 -22.28
N LYS A 108 -7.39 -6.20 -22.18
CA LYS A 108 -8.45 -6.19 -23.17
C LYS A 108 -7.84 -5.54 -24.40
N GLY A 109 -7.48 -6.36 -25.40
CA GLY A 109 -7.06 -5.89 -26.72
C GLY A 109 -8.23 -5.27 -27.46
N VAL A 110 -8.79 -4.18 -26.92
CA VAL A 110 -9.77 -3.38 -27.63
C VAL A 110 -8.98 -2.28 -28.33
N TRP A 111 -8.68 -2.59 -29.59
CA TRP A 111 -8.31 -1.62 -30.60
C TRP A 111 -9.43 -0.58 -30.70
N ILE A 112 -9.10 0.70 -30.54
CA ILE A 112 -9.85 1.81 -31.16
C ILE A 112 -8.99 2.28 -32.32
#